data_AF-A0A931XSW4-F1
#
_entry.id   AF-A0A931XSW4-F1
#
_cell.length_a   1.000
_cell.length_b   1.000
_cell.length_c   1.000
_cell.angle_alpha   90.00
_cell.angle_beta   90.00
_cell.angle_gamma   90.00
#
_symmetry.space_group_name_H-M   'P 1'
#
loop_
_entity.id
_entity.type
_entity.pdbx_description
1 polymer ?
#
loop_
_entity_poly.entity_id
_entity_poly.type
_entity_poly.pdbx_seq_one_letter_code
_entity_poly.pdbx_strand_id
1 'polypeptide(L)' 'MAEHLRASGVEVRERVGKTGVVGLVRGRRPGRTILVRADMDGLPLTEQNPIEYASATSGAMHA' A
#
# COMPACT_ATOMS: atom_id res chain seq x y z
N MET A 1 -5.51 2.22 1.21
CA MET A 1 -4.51 1.58 2.10
C MET A 1 -4.80 1.85 3.58
N ALA A 2 -4.69 3.09 4.07
CA ALA A 2 -4.83 3.40 5.49
C ALA A 2 -6.18 2.97 6.10
N GLU A 3 -7.29 3.19 5.39
CA GLU A 3 -8.61 2.74 5.80
C GLU A 3 -8.69 1.22 5.98
N HIS A 4 -8.19 0.45 5.01
CA HIS A 4 -8.18 -1.00 5.07
C HIS A 4 -7.35 -1.53 6.26
N LEU A 5 -6.19 -0.92 6.52
CA LEU A 5 -5.35 -1.26 7.68
C LEU A 5 -6.07 -0.94 9.00
N ARG A 6 -6.76 0.20 9.10
CA ARG A 6 -7.57 0.56 10.28
C ARG A 6 -8.72 -0.42 10.49
N ALA A 7 -9.43 -0.77 9.43
CA ALA A 7 -10.52 -1.76 9.48
C ALA A 7 -10.02 -3.14 9.96
N SER A 8 -8.75 -3.44 9.70
CA SER A 8 -8.08 -4.66 10.17
C SER A 8 -7.52 -4.55 11.60
N GLY A 9 -7.77 -3.44 12.31
CA GLY A 9 -7.33 -3.22 13.69
C GLY A 9 -5.84 -2.84 13.84
N VAL A 10 -5.20 -2.36 12.78
CA VAL A 10 -3.79 -1.95 12.79
C VAL A 10 -3.66 -0.49 13.25
N GLU A 11 -2.60 -0.18 14.03
CA GLU A 11 -2.22 1.20 14.35
C GLU A 11 -1.62 1.86 13.10
N VAL A 12 -2.22 2.93 12.58
CA VAL A 12 -1.85 3.50 11.27
C VAL A 12 -1.36 4.94 11.38
N ARG A 13 -0.20 5.21 10.79
CA ARG A 13 0.33 6.56 10.53
C ARG A 13 0.32 6.86 9.04
N GLU A 14 -0.38 7.93 8.66
CA GLU A 14 -0.44 8.42 7.28
C GLU A 14 0.48 9.63 7.06
N ARG A 15 0.67 9.97 5.77
CA ARG A 15 1.46 11.10 5.29
C ARG A 15 2.94 11.03 5.69
N VAL A 16 3.45 9.82 5.84
CA VAL A 16 4.90 9.59 6.02
C VAL A 16 5.57 9.87 4.68
N GLY A 17 6.43 10.89 4.60
CA GLY A 17 7.01 11.30 3.32
C GLY A 17 5.96 11.72 2.29
N LYS A 18 4.93 12.47 2.71
CA LYS A 18 3.80 12.99 1.91
C LYS A 18 2.68 11.96 1.65
N THR A 19 2.96 10.85 0.98
CA THR A 19 1.94 9.87 0.56
C THR A 19 2.03 8.51 1.27
N GLY A 20 3.14 8.23 1.95
CA GLY A 20 3.39 6.94 2.58
C GLY A 20 2.47 6.65 3.78
N VAL A 21 2.24 5.36 4.00
CA VAL A 21 1.45 4.81 5.10
C VAL A 21 2.29 3.79 5.84
N VAL A 22 2.36 3.90 7.17
CA VAL A 22 3.02 2.92 8.04
C VAL A 22 1.97 2.32 8.97
N GLY A 23 1.87 0.99 8.98
CA GLY A 23 1.07 0.23 9.92
C GLY A 23 1.94 -0.45 10.97
N LEU A 24 1.53 -0.41 12.23
CA LEU A 24 2.20 -1.11 13.32
C LEU A 24 1.27 -2.18 13.90
N VAL A 25 1.71 -3.43 13.81
CA VAL A 25 1.04 -4.58 14.42
C VAL A 25 1.83 -4.99 15.66
N ARG A 26 1.18 -4.97 16.82
CA ARG A 26 1.80 -5.32 18.11
C ARG A 26 1.45 -6.76 18.47
N GLY A 27 2.48 -7.58 18.69
CA GLY A 27 2.31 -8.91 19.26
C GLY A 27 1.88 -8.85 20.73
N ARG A 28 1.42 -9.98 21.27
CA ARG A 28 0.94 -10.09 22.66
C ARG A 28 2.06 -10.07 23.72
N ARG A 29 3.33 -10.15 23.29
CA ARG A 29 4.50 -10.24 24.16
C ARG A 29 5.54 -9.20 23.72
N PRO A 30 6.33 -8.65 24.65
CA PRO A 30 7.51 -7.87 24.29
C PRO A 30 8.45 -8.67 23.40
N GLY A 31 9.09 -8.02 22.44
CA GLY A 31 9.94 -8.69 21.48
C GLY A 31 10.58 -7.76 20.47
N ARG A 32 11.32 -8.35 19.53
CA ARG A 32 11.98 -7.63 18.44
C ARG A 32 10.94 -7.10 17.45
N THR A 33 11.27 -5.99 16.80
CA THR A 33 10.47 -5.40 15.73
C THR A 33 11.16 -5.66 14.39
N ILE A 34 10.38 -6.00 13.36
CA ILE A 34 10.84 -6.14 11.97
C ILE A 34 10.01 -5.23 11.08
N LEU A 35 10.54 -4.88 9.91
CA LEU A 35 9.86 -4.08 8.90
C LEU A 35 9.59 -4.92 7.65
N VAL A 36 8.35 -4.89 7.17
CA VAL A 36 7.97 -5.35 5.83
C VAL A 36 7.64 -4.11 5.01
N ARG A 37 8.22 -4.01 3.81
CA ARG A 37 8.08 -2.83 2.94
C ARG A 37 7.50 -3.26 1.60
N ALA A 38 6.52 -2.49 1.13
CA ALA A 38 5.91 -2.62 -0.19
C ALA A 38 5.75 -1.24 -0.82
N ASP A 39 5.75 -1.19 -2.15
CA ASP A 39 5.54 0.02 -2.94
C ASP A 39 4.09 0.11 -3.43
N MET A 40 3.62 1.33 -3.69
CA MET A 40 2.23 1.60 -4.08
C MET A 40 2.10 2.43 -5.37
N ASP A 41 3.21 2.89 -5.95
CA ASP A 41 3.23 3.74 -7.13
C ASP A 41 3.17 2.95 -8.44
N GLY A 42 2.54 3.53 -9.45
CA GLY A 42 2.51 3.00 -10.81
C GLY A 42 3.52 3.72 -11.72
N LEU A 43 3.60 3.23 -12.96
CA LEU A 43 4.44 3.79 -14.02
C LEU A 43 3.62 4.59 -15.04
N PRO A 44 4.21 5.60 -15.71
CA PRO A 44 3.57 6.33 -16.81
C PRO A 44 3.58 5.51 -18.11
N LEU A 45 2.82 4.42 -18.12
CA LEU A 45 2.69 3.47 -19.23
C LEU A 45 1.22 3.12 -19.45
N THR A 46 0.77 3.10 -20.70
CA THR A 46 -0.58 2.62 -21.03
C THR A 46 -0.63 1.09 -20.94
N GLU A 47 -1.52 0.58 -20.09
CA GLU A 47 -1.78 -0.85 -19.97
C GLU A 47 -2.43 -1.41 -21.24
N GLN A 48 -1.89 -2.52 -21.76
CA GLN A 48 -2.37 -3.16 -23.00
C GLN A 48 -3.02 -4.53 -22.73
N ASN A 49 -3.02 -4.97 -21.48
CA ASN A 49 -3.51 -6.28 -21.09
C ASN A 49 -5.05 -6.30 -21.18
N PRO A 50 -5.65 -7.27 -21.89
CA PRO A 50 -7.11 -7.39 -21.98
C PRO A 50 -7.66 -8.10 -20.74
N ILE A 51 -7.50 -7.48 -19.57
CA ILE A 51 -7.95 -8.00 -18.28
C ILE A 51 -9.01 -7.08 -17.66
N GLU A 52 -9.97 -7.66 -16.94
CA GLU A 52 -11.14 -6.93 -16.41
C GLU A 52 -10.76 -5.85 -15.38
N TYR A 53 -9.59 -5.97 -14.75
CA TYR A 53 -9.07 -5.05 -13.75
C TYR A 53 -7.92 -4.18 -14.27
N ALA A 54 -7.76 -4.06 -15.59
CA ALA A 54 -6.78 -3.17 -16.20
C ALA A 54 -7.00 -1.73 -15.72
N SER A 55 -5.93 -0.95 -15.72
CA SER A 55 -5.94 0.45 -15.32
C SER A 55 -7.01 1.24 -16.06
N ALA A 56 -7.92 1.83 -15.30
CA ALA A 56 -8.90 2.78 -15.82
C ALA A 56 -8.26 4.16 -16.12
N THR A 57 -7.00 4.38 -15.74
CA THR A 57 -6.28 5.64 -15.98
C THR A 57 -5.40 5.51 -17.21
N SER A 58 -5.78 6.21 -18.29
CA SER A 58 -4.99 6.22 -19.54
C SER A 58 -3.57 6.72 -19.30
N GLY A 59 -2.58 6.01 -19.85
CA GLY A 59 -1.16 6.33 -19.69
C GLY A 59 -0.56 5.99 -18.32
N ALA A 60 -1.28 5.25 -17.45
CA ALA A 60 -0.75 4.77 -16.18
C ALA A 60 -1.04 3.27 -15.98
N MET A 61 -0.09 2.54 -15.41
CA MET A 61 -0.20 1.10 -15.12
C MET A 61 0.56 0.76 -13.82
N HIS A 62 0.05 -0.18 -13.03
CA HIS A 62 0.79 -0.80 -11.93
C HIS A 62 1.31 -2.16 -12.42
N ALA A 63 2.51 -2.13 -13.03
CA ALA A 63 3.08 -3.25 -13.78
C ALA A 63 3.69 -4.34 -12.91
#